data_AF-A0A7W0NB09-F1
#
_entry.id   AF-A0A7W0NB09-F1
#
_cell.length_a   1.000
_cell.length_b   1.000
_cell.length_c   1.000
_cell.angle_alpha   90.00
_cell.angle_beta   90.00
_cell.angle_gamma   90.00
#
_symmetry.space_group_name_H-M   'P 1'
#
loop_
_entity.id
_entity.type
_entity.pdbx_description
1 polymer ?
#
loop_
_entity_poly.entity_id
_entity_poly.type
_entity_poly.pdbx_seq_one_letter_code
_entity_poly.pdbx_strand_id
1 'polypeptide(L)'
;MRIYAHRGSSGIEPENTPRAFQRAIHDGAHGVEFDVRASADGVPVVIHDRDLLRTANGTGFVDALSLKELQRLDAGNGERIPTLAEVLTLFAGRLHLDIEIKQPGIEREILAVLDHYPDAKWALSS
;
A
#
# COMPACT_ATOMS: atom_id res chain seq x y z
N MET A 1 -12.39 19.43 8.94
CA MET A 1 -11.30 19.16 7.99
C MET A 1 -10.69 17.81 8.36
N ARG A 2 -10.51 16.88 7.41
CA ARG A 2 -9.78 15.62 7.63
C ARG A 2 -8.42 15.73 6.96
N ILE A 3 -7.39 15.13 7.56
CA ILE A 3 -6.02 15.13 7.07
C ILE A 3 -5.66 13.70 6.69
N TYR A 4 -5.21 13.52 5.45
CA TYR A 4 -4.75 12.25 4.92
C TYR A 4 -3.25 12.34 4.67
N ALA A 5 -2.50 11.40 5.24
CA ALA A 5 -1.06 11.34 5.06
C ALA A 5 -0.76 10.60 3.74
N HIS A 6 -0.24 11.34 2.76
CA HIS A 6 0.07 10.84 1.42
C HIS A 6 1.21 9.82 1.45
N ARG A 7 0.87 8.56 1.12
CA ARG A 7 1.72 7.38 1.29
C ARG A 7 2.20 7.16 2.73
N GLY A 8 1.37 7.55 3.71
CA GLY A 8 1.74 7.63 5.13
C GLY A 8 2.55 8.89 5.47
N SER A 9 3.26 8.90 6.61
CA SER A 9 4.20 9.98 6.95
C SER A 9 5.50 9.85 6.15
N SER A 10 5.39 9.88 4.82
CA SER A 10 6.43 9.61 3.82
C SER A 10 7.60 10.60 3.83
N GLY A 11 7.41 11.79 4.42
CA GLY A 11 8.50 12.73 4.67
C GLY A 11 9.46 12.30 5.79
N ILE A 12 9.14 11.23 6.54
CA ILE A 12 9.89 10.80 7.74
C ILE A 12 10.19 9.30 7.71
N GLU A 13 9.23 8.47 7.29
CA GLU A 13 9.37 7.02 7.18
C GLU A 13 9.24 6.59 5.70
N PRO A 14 9.72 5.39 5.32
CA PRO A 14 9.61 4.90 3.95
C PRO A 14 8.15 4.88 3.48
N GLU A 15 7.87 5.52 2.35
CA GLU A 15 6.51 5.65 1.81
C GLU A 15 5.85 4.28 1.59
N ASN A 16 4.51 4.23 1.66
CA ASN A 16 3.73 3.01 1.35
C ASN A 16 4.04 1.79 2.25
N THR A 17 4.57 2.03 3.46
CA THR A 17 4.90 0.97 4.43
C THR A 17 4.05 1.04 5.71
N PRO A 18 3.84 -0.08 6.41
CA PRO A 18 3.25 -0.09 7.75
C PRO A 18 3.92 0.88 8.73
N ARG A 19 5.25 1.05 8.67
CA ARG A 19 5.96 2.08 9.45
C ARG A 19 5.47 3.49 9.16
N ALA A 20 5.35 3.89 7.91
CA ALA A 20 4.84 5.22 7.55
C ALA A 20 3.38 5.42 7.96
N PHE A 21 2.54 4.38 7.90
CA PHE A 21 1.14 4.46 8.35
C PHE A 21 1.02 4.52 9.87
N GLN A 22 1.83 3.75 10.59
CA GLN A 22 1.89 3.82 12.05
C GLN A 22 2.40 5.18 12.52
N ARG A 23 3.36 5.77 11.81
CA ARG A 23 3.82 7.13 12.07
C ARG A 23 2.73 8.17 11.77
N ALA A 24 1.96 8.01 10.69
CA ALA A 24 0.83 8.90 10.38
C ALA A 24 -0.22 8.91 11.50
N ILE A 25 -0.51 7.76 12.12
CA ILE A 25 -1.39 7.69 13.30
C ILE A 25 -0.81 8.51 14.44
N HIS A 26 0.48 8.33 14.73
CA HIS A 26 1.17 9.08 15.78
C HIS A 26 1.15 10.59 15.53
N ASP A 27 1.29 11.01 14.28
CA ASP A 27 1.27 12.41 13.87
C ASP A 27 -0.16 13.01 13.81
N GLY A 28 -1.19 12.21 14.12
CA GLY A 28 -2.59 12.66 14.21
C GLY A 28 -3.36 12.67 12.88
N ALA A 29 -2.90 11.93 11.87
CA ALA A 29 -3.63 11.78 10.62
C ALA A 29 -4.98 11.06 10.84
N HIS A 30 -6.00 11.47 10.07
CA HIS A 30 -7.33 10.84 10.10
C HIS A 30 -7.40 9.63 9.15
N GLY A 31 -6.54 9.65 8.13
CA GLY A 31 -6.42 8.60 7.14
C GLY A 31 -5.03 8.61 6.53
N VAL A 32 -4.78 7.58 5.74
CA VAL A 32 -3.61 7.48 4.86
C VAL A 32 -4.12 7.30 3.45
N GLU A 33 -3.44 7.95 2.51
CA GLU A 33 -3.52 7.58 1.11
C GLU A 33 -2.35 6.64 0.82
N PHE A 34 -2.57 5.68 -0.09
CA PHE A 34 -1.51 4.81 -0.59
C PHE A 34 -1.84 4.22 -1.96
N ASP A 35 -0.78 3.81 -2.63
CA ASP A 35 -0.82 3.38 -4.03
C ASP A 35 -0.89 1.87 -4.17
N VAL A 36 -1.70 1.34 -5.09
CA VAL A 36 -1.83 -0.10 -5.33
C VAL A 36 -1.50 -0.47 -6.77
N ARG A 37 -0.70 -1.53 -6.91
CA ARG A 37 -0.41 -2.28 -8.15
C ARG A 37 -0.65 -3.77 -7.92
N ALA A 38 -0.51 -4.60 -8.95
CA ALA A 38 -0.58 -6.05 -8.80
C ALA A 38 0.78 -6.72 -9.07
N SER A 39 1.10 -7.75 -8.30
CA SER A 39 2.19 -8.69 -8.60
C SER A 39 1.89 -9.54 -9.84
N ALA A 40 2.89 -10.28 -10.34
CA ALA A 40 2.73 -11.19 -11.49
C ALA A 40 1.71 -12.31 -11.24
N ASP A 41 1.51 -12.71 -9.99
CA ASP A 41 0.51 -13.68 -9.54
C ASP A 41 -0.83 -13.03 -9.13
N GLY A 42 -1.04 -11.75 -9.47
CA GLY A 42 -2.32 -11.06 -9.35
C GLY A 42 -2.65 -10.57 -7.94
N VAL A 43 -1.68 -10.49 -7.03
CA VAL A 43 -1.91 -10.03 -5.66
C VAL A 43 -1.76 -8.50 -5.60
N PRO A 44 -2.76 -7.75 -5.09
CA PRO A 44 -2.62 -6.32 -4.87
C PRO A 44 -1.54 -6.00 -3.83
N VAL A 45 -0.54 -5.23 -4.24
CA VAL A 45 0.61 -4.79 -3.44
C VAL A 45 0.66 -3.26 -3.38
N VAL A 46 1.17 -2.73 -2.28
CA VAL A 46 1.16 -1.30 -1.99
C VAL A 46 2.50 -0.68 -2.39
N ILE A 47 2.52 -0.04 -3.56
CA ILE A 47 3.70 0.58 -4.16
C ILE A 47 3.29 1.53 -5.29
N HIS A 48 3.95 2.70 -5.36
CA HIS A 48 3.63 3.73 -6.34
C HIS A 48 4.13 3.42 -7.75
N ASP A 49 5.45 3.22 -7.88
CA ASP A 49 6.11 3.16 -9.17
C ASP A 49 5.88 1.81 -9.84
N ARG A 50 5.96 1.79 -11.17
CA ARG A 50 5.84 0.54 -11.92
C ARG A 50 7.07 -0.35 -11.72
N ASP A 51 8.23 0.26 -11.50
CA ASP A 51 9.50 -0.41 -11.22
C ASP A 51 9.91 -0.26 -9.74
N LEU A 52 10.92 -1.04 -9.35
CA LEU A 52 11.37 -1.14 -7.97
C LEU A 52 12.50 -0.15 -7.61
N LEU A 53 13.01 0.61 -8.58
CA LEU A 53 14.32 1.25 -8.48
C LEU A 53 14.39 2.36 -7.41
N ARG A 54 13.28 3.06 -7.18
CA ARG A 54 13.25 4.23 -6.29
C ARG A 54 13.01 3.87 -4.81
N THR A 55 12.13 2.90 -4.56
CA THR A 55 11.56 2.66 -3.22
C THR A 55 11.87 1.29 -2.66
N ALA A 56 12.50 0.40 -3.43
CA ALA A 56 12.92 -0.91 -2.96
C ALA A 56 14.35 -1.23 -3.40
N ASN A 57 14.98 -2.19 -2.72
CA ASN A 57 16.30 -2.71 -3.10
C ASN A 57 16.25 -3.77 -4.22
N GLY A 58 15.36 -3.59 -5.20
CA GLY A 58 15.13 -4.52 -6.30
C GLY A 58 15.26 -3.85 -7.67
N THR A 59 15.19 -4.66 -8.73
CA THR A 59 15.15 -4.19 -10.12
C THR A 59 14.03 -4.88 -10.86
N GLY A 60 13.63 -4.30 -12.00
CA GLY A 60 12.51 -4.80 -12.80
C GLY A 60 11.17 -4.20 -12.39
N PHE A 61 10.10 -4.76 -12.98
CA PHE A 61 8.74 -4.26 -12.80
C PHE A 61 7.96 -5.07 -11.77
N VAL A 62 7.05 -4.40 -11.07
CA VAL A 62 6.18 -5.02 -10.05
C VAL A 62 5.32 -6.12 -10.67
N ASP A 63 4.79 -5.88 -11.87
CA ASP A 63 3.93 -6.82 -12.63
C ASP A 63 4.69 -8.03 -13.22
N ALA A 64 6.02 -8.07 -13.07
CA ALA A 64 6.87 -9.15 -13.56
C ALA A 64 7.37 -10.10 -12.45
N LEU A 65 7.10 -9.80 -11.17
CA LEU A 65 7.55 -10.58 -10.03
C LEU A 65 6.37 -11.12 -9.22
N SER A 66 6.49 -12.35 -8.71
CA SER A 66 5.51 -12.92 -7.79
C SER A 66 5.50 -12.17 -6.45
N LEU A 67 4.40 -12.26 -5.70
CA LEU A 67 4.33 -11.71 -4.35
C LEU A 67 5.50 -12.17 -3.48
N LYS A 68 5.83 -13.46 -3.56
CA LYS A 68 6.92 -14.07 -2.78
C LYS A 68 8.28 -13.43 -3.10
N GLU A 69 8.51 -13.03 -4.33
CA GLU A 69 9.73 -12.35 -4.74
C GLU A 69 9.71 -10.89 -4.27
N LEU A 70 8.59 -10.18 -4.44
CA LEU A 70 8.42 -8.80 -3.98
C LEU A 70 8.61 -8.67 -2.46
N GLN A 71 8.06 -9.60 -1.67
CA GLN A 71 8.17 -9.57 -0.20
C GLN A 71 9.56 -9.92 0.35
N ARG A 72 10.52 -10.31 -0.50
CA ARG A 72 11.93 -10.47 -0.11
C ARG A 72 12.71 -9.16 -0.19
N LEU A 73 12.15 -8.15 -0.83
CA LEU A 73 12.78 -6.85 -1.01
C LEU A 73 12.58 -5.98 0.23
N ASP A 74 13.57 -5.14 0.49
CA ASP A 74 13.53 -4.07 1.48
C ASP A 74 12.96 -2.82 0.80
N ALA A 75 11.78 -2.39 1.24
CA ALA A 75 11.07 -1.19 0.80
C ALA A 75 11.48 0.07 1.61
N GLY A 76 12.60 -0.01 2.32
CA GLY A 76 13.16 1.02 3.17
C GLY A 76 13.16 0.62 4.65
N ASN A 77 14.29 0.85 5.32
CA ASN A 77 14.46 0.63 6.76
C ASN A 77 14.02 -0.76 7.26
N GLY A 78 14.16 -1.80 6.45
CA GLY A 78 13.79 -3.18 6.78
C GLY A 78 12.32 -3.51 6.57
N GLU A 79 11.51 -2.58 6.03
CA GLU A 79 10.13 -2.88 5.65
C GLU A 79 10.09 -3.73 4.39
N ARG A 80 9.00 -4.48 4.23
CA ARG A 80 8.70 -5.18 2.97
C ARG A 80 7.63 -4.41 2.23
N ILE A 81 7.52 -4.63 0.92
CA ILE A 81 6.36 -4.19 0.13
C ILE A 81 5.13 -4.94 0.69
N PRO A 82 4.15 -4.26 1.31
CA PRO A 82 3.01 -4.95 1.91
C PRO A 82 1.95 -5.22 0.84
N THR A 83 1.12 -6.23 1.07
CA THR A 83 -0.12 -6.44 0.32
C THR A 83 -1.21 -5.49 0.80
N LEU A 84 -2.22 -5.24 -0.04
CA LEU A 84 -3.43 -4.53 0.38
C LEU A 84 -4.11 -5.21 1.57
N ALA A 85 -4.15 -6.54 1.59
CA ALA A 85 -4.74 -7.32 2.68
C ALA A 85 -3.99 -7.13 4.01
N GLU A 86 -2.65 -7.06 3.99
CA GLU A 86 -1.84 -6.77 5.19
C GLU A 86 -2.11 -5.36 5.70
N VAL A 87 -2.21 -4.36 4.81
CA VAL A 87 -2.56 -2.97 5.20
C VAL A 87 -3.96 -2.91 5.82
N LEU A 88 -4.95 -3.56 5.20
CA LEU A 88 -6.30 -3.63 5.74
C LEU A 88 -6.32 -4.32 7.11
N THR A 89 -5.64 -5.45 7.26
CA THR A 89 -5.55 -6.17 8.55
C THR A 89 -4.97 -5.29 9.67
N LEU A 90 -3.95 -4.50 9.37
CA LEU A 90 -3.23 -3.70 10.38
C LEU A 90 -3.90 -2.37 10.72
N PHE A 91 -4.62 -1.78 9.75
CA PHE A 91 -5.05 -0.39 9.82
C PHE A 91 -6.55 -0.16 9.62
N ALA A 92 -7.32 -1.18 9.18
CA ALA A 92 -8.78 -1.08 9.17
C ALA A 92 -9.30 -0.82 10.59
N GLY A 93 -10.20 0.15 10.71
CA GLY A 93 -10.73 0.61 12.00
C GLY A 93 -9.84 1.61 12.75
N ARG A 94 -8.60 1.83 12.31
CA ARG A 94 -7.67 2.79 12.91
C ARG A 94 -7.49 4.05 12.05
N LEU A 95 -7.59 3.90 10.73
CA LEU A 95 -7.46 4.96 9.74
C LEU A 95 -8.58 4.88 8.71
N HIS A 96 -8.87 6.00 8.05
CA HIS A 96 -9.49 5.96 6.72
C HIS A 96 -8.43 5.61 5.68
N LEU A 97 -8.74 4.69 4.77
CA LEU A 97 -7.81 4.18 3.77
C LEU A 97 -8.21 4.70 2.38
N ASP A 98 -7.47 5.66 1.85
CA ASP A 98 -7.64 6.12 0.48
C ASP A 98 -6.72 5.30 -0.43
N ILE A 99 -7.32 4.48 -1.29
CA ILE A 99 -6.64 3.46 -2.09
C ILE A 99 -6.55 3.98 -3.53
N GLU A 100 -5.37 4.41 -3.95
CA GLU A 100 -5.12 4.91 -5.30
C GLU A 100 -4.70 3.77 -6.24
N ILE A 101 -5.46 3.54 -7.32
CA ILE A 101 -5.19 2.51 -8.31
C ILE A 101 -4.17 3.03 -9.32
N LYS A 102 -2.94 2.49 -9.29
CA LYS A 102 -1.87 2.89 -10.24
C LYS A 102 -1.74 2.03 -11.48
N GLN A 103 -2.53 0.96 -11.56
CA GLN A 103 -2.52 0.01 -12.66
C GLN A 103 -3.96 -0.30 -13.06
N PRO A 104 -4.45 0.26 -14.17
CA PRO A 104 -5.77 -0.08 -14.68
C PRO A 104 -5.91 -1.59 -14.90
N GLY A 105 -7.09 -2.14 -14.61
CA GLY A 105 -7.39 -3.55 -14.82
C GLY A 105 -7.16 -4.46 -13.60
N ILE A 106 -6.80 -3.90 -12.43
CA ILE A 106 -6.67 -4.66 -11.17
C ILE A 106 -7.84 -4.43 -10.21
N GLU A 107 -8.89 -3.73 -10.65
CA GLU A 107 -9.99 -3.28 -9.80
C GLU A 107 -10.73 -4.47 -9.20
N ARG A 108 -10.85 -5.57 -9.95
CA ARG A 108 -11.52 -6.79 -9.49
C ARG A 108 -10.75 -7.44 -8.35
N GLU A 109 -9.43 -7.51 -8.45
CA GLU A 109 -8.53 -8.08 -7.44
C GLU A 109 -8.57 -7.24 -6.17
N ILE A 110 -8.59 -5.91 -6.29
CA ILE A 110 -8.74 -4.99 -5.16
C ILE A 110 -10.09 -5.19 -4.47
N LEU A 111 -11.19 -5.18 -5.22
CA LEU A 111 -12.54 -5.38 -4.67
C LEU A 111 -12.68 -6.75 -3.98
N ALA A 112 -12.11 -7.80 -4.56
CA ALA A 112 -12.10 -9.13 -3.95
C ALA A 112 -11.38 -9.14 -2.59
N VAL A 113 -10.31 -8.36 -2.42
CA VAL A 113 -9.68 -8.18 -1.10
C VAL A 113 -10.61 -7.40 -0.16
N LEU A 114 -11.17 -6.27 -0.62
CA LEU A 114 -12.04 -5.41 0.19
C LEU A 114 -13.30 -6.10 0.70
N ASP A 115 -13.86 -7.06 -0.05
CA ASP A 115 -15.03 -7.85 0.37
C ASP A 115 -14.80 -8.62 1.69
N HIS A 116 -13.55 -8.89 2.06
CA HIS A 116 -13.18 -9.54 3.32
C HIS A 116 -13.10 -8.56 4.51
N TYR A 117 -13.22 -7.25 4.28
CA TYR A 117 -13.11 -6.20 5.28
C TYR A 117 -14.32 -5.24 5.24
N PRO A 118 -15.55 -5.73 5.49
CA PRO A 118 -16.78 -4.97 5.31
C PRO A 118 -16.90 -3.73 6.22
N ASP A 119 -16.19 -3.72 7.35
CA ASP A 119 -16.19 -2.61 8.30
C ASP A 119 -15.06 -1.59 8.06
N ALA A 120 -14.18 -1.85 7.08
CA ALA A 120 -13.11 -0.92 6.74
C ALA A 120 -13.68 0.36 6.12
N LYS A 121 -13.18 1.51 6.57
CA LYS A 121 -13.51 2.81 5.98
C LYS A 121 -12.51 3.13 4.89
N TRP A 122 -12.91 2.97 3.64
CA TRP A 122 -12.05 3.18 2.49
C TRP A 122 -12.69 4.10 1.44
N ALA A 123 -11.83 4.67 0.61
CA ALA A 123 -12.18 5.31 -0.67
C ALA A 123 -11.30 4.68 -1.75
N LEU A 124 -11.81 4.65 -2.98
CA LEU A 124 -11.05 4.25 -4.17
C LEU A 124 -10.86 5.47 -5.07
N SER A 125 -9.63 5.69 -5.51
CA SER A 125 -9.20 6.75 -6.41
C SER A 125 -8.29 6.19 -7.51
N SER A 126 -8.01 6.98 -8.55
CA SER A 126 -7.14 6.64 -9.68
C SER A 126 -6.55 7.91 -10.30
#